data_AF-A0A1Y5KI29-F1
#
_entry.id   AF-A0A1Y5KI29-F1
#
_cell.length_a   1.000
_cell.length_b   1.000
_cell.length_c   1.000
_cell.angle_alpha   90.00
_cell.angle_beta   90.00
_cell.angle_gamma   90.00
#
_symmetry.space_group_name_H-M   'P 1'
#
loop_
_entity.id
_entity.type
_entity.pdbx_description
1 polymer ?
#
loop_
_entity_poly.entity_id
_entity_poly.type
_entity_poly.pdbx_seq_one_letter_code
_entity_poly.pdbx_strand_id
1 'polypeptide(L)'
;MKWLASLSKKQTAASFGTCWVRGRLQPGEASYLEDDASNRIPVQTRINAYWPDGSVKWLLYSAVLDKEKGYQVSIWVSPYGPIRLESASCLGRIHPGGE
;
A
#
# COMPACT_ATOMS: atom_id res chain seq x y z
N MET A 1 5.07 -0.87 -11.30
CA MET A 1 3.77 -0.41 -11.83
C MET A 1 3.99 0.49 -13.04
N LYS A 2 3.05 0.57 -13.99
CA LYS A 2 3.10 1.51 -15.12
C LYS A 2 1.81 2.32 -15.22
N TRP A 3 1.93 3.61 -15.54
CA TRP A 3 0.80 4.50 -15.76
C TRP A 3 0.05 4.18 -17.07
N LEU A 4 -1.29 4.27 -17.05
CA LEU A 4 -2.15 3.94 -18.21
C LEU A 4 -2.47 5.14 -19.12
N ALA A 5 -2.42 6.39 -18.61
CA ALA A 5 -2.73 7.59 -19.38
C ALA A 5 -1.87 8.79 -18.96
N SER A 6 -1.57 9.68 -19.89
CA SER A 6 -0.95 10.98 -19.61
C SER A 6 -2.00 11.89 -18.97
N LEU A 7 -1.86 12.21 -17.68
CA LEU A 7 -2.64 13.31 -17.09
C LEU A 7 -1.75 14.49 -16.76
N SER A 8 -2.26 15.71 -16.94
CA SER A 8 -1.51 16.98 -16.93
C SER A 8 -0.82 17.33 -15.61
N LYS A 9 -1.30 16.80 -14.48
CA LYS A 9 -0.71 17.07 -13.16
C LYS A 9 0.46 16.13 -12.86
N LYS A 10 1.58 16.68 -12.38
CA LYS A 10 2.74 15.90 -11.92
C LYS A 10 2.37 14.90 -10.82
N GLN A 11 1.60 15.35 -9.83
CA GLN A 11 1.04 14.49 -8.79
C GLN A 11 -0.44 14.19 -9.03
N THR A 12 -0.85 12.96 -8.71
CA THR A 12 -2.26 12.54 -8.78
C THR A 12 -2.58 11.56 -7.67
N ALA A 13 -3.82 11.62 -7.16
CA ALA A 13 -4.38 10.52 -6.42
C ALA A 13 -4.51 9.30 -7.36
N ALA A 14 -4.07 8.14 -6.89
CA ALA A 14 -4.15 6.88 -7.61
C ALA A 14 -4.67 5.80 -6.67
N SER A 15 -5.50 4.90 -7.19
CA SER A 15 -5.91 3.67 -6.52
C SER A 15 -5.70 2.48 -7.42
N PHE A 16 -5.09 1.42 -6.89
CA PHE A 16 -4.74 0.23 -7.65
C PHE A 16 -4.75 -1.02 -6.78
N GLY A 17 -4.93 -2.18 -7.41
CA GLY A 17 -4.87 -3.48 -6.74
C GLY A 17 -3.61 -4.25 -7.08
N THR A 18 -3.13 -5.06 -6.13
CA THR A 18 -2.15 -6.11 -6.39
C THR A 18 -2.68 -7.48 -5.97
N CYS A 19 -2.30 -8.50 -6.72
CA CYS A 19 -2.55 -9.89 -6.39
C CYS A 19 -1.41 -10.43 -5.53
N TRP A 20 -1.74 -11.25 -4.54
CA TRP A 20 -0.77 -11.95 -3.72
C TRP A 20 -0.89 -13.46 -3.92
N VAL A 21 0.27 -14.11 -3.98
CA VAL A 21 0.36 -15.57 -3.96
C VAL A 21 -0.26 -16.07 -2.65
N ARG A 22 -1.00 -17.17 -2.73
CA ARG A 22 -1.59 -17.83 -1.57
C ARG A 22 -0.54 -18.09 -0.48
N GLY A 23 -0.87 -17.75 0.75
CA GLY A 23 0.00 -17.88 1.94
C GLY A 23 1.07 -16.80 2.08
N ARG A 24 1.26 -15.90 1.10
CA ARG A 24 2.40 -14.97 1.07
C ARG A 24 2.25 -13.74 1.96
N LEU A 25 1.02 -13.25 2.10
CA LEU A 25 0.68 -12.09 2.90
C LEU A 25 -0.49 -12.44 3.82
N GLN A 26 -0.28 -12.30 5.13
CA GLN A 26 -1.30 -12.51 6.15
C GLN A 26 -1.99 -11.19 6.50
N PRO A 27 -3.25 -11.24 6.99
CA PRO A 27 -3.91 -10.05 7.53
C PRO A 27 -3.09 -9.46 8.68
N GLY A 28 -2.82 -8.16 8.64
CA GLY A 28 -2.03 -7.45 9.66
C GLY A 28 -0.53 -7.40 9.39
N GLU A 29 -0.01 -8.14 8.41
CA GLU A 29 1.37 -7.96 7.94
C GLU A 29 1.51 -6.67 7.12
N ALA A 30 2.68 -6.05 7.23
CA ALA A 30 2.95 -4.76 6.59
C ALA A 30 3.36 -4.92 5.11
N SER A 31 2.62 -4.26 4.23
CA SER A 31 3.04 -3.96 2.86
C SER A 31 3.37 -2.47 2.73
N TYR A 32 4.33 -2.12 1.89
CA TYR A 32 4.72 -0.73 1.65
C TYR A 32 4.95 -0.47 0.16
N LEU A 33 4.86 0.81 -0.20
CA LEU A 33 5.11 1.32 -1.56
C LEU A 33 6.43 2.09 -1.55
N GLU A 34 7.29 1.82 -2.53
CA GLU A 34 8.56 2.52 -2.73
C GLU A 34 8.63 3.12 -4.13
N ASP A 35 9.29 4.27 -4.24
CA ASP A 35 9.68 4.85 -5.52
C ASP A 35 11.05 4.33 -6.01
N ASP A 36 11.46 4.74 -7.21
CA ASP A 36 12.74 4.30 -7.81
C ASP A 36 13.98 4.70 -6.98
N ALA A 37 13.84 5.70 -6.11
CA ALA A 37 14.89 6.13 -5.19
C ALA A 37 14.78 5.45 -3.81
N SER A 38 13.97 4.37 -3.71
CA SER A 38 13.71 3.61 -2.48
C SER A 38 13.10 4.42 -1.34
N ASN A 39 12.44 5.54 -1.64
CA ASN A 39 11.71 6.29 -0.62
C ASN A 39 10.38 5.62 -0.33
N ARG A 40 10.07 5.44 0.96
CA ARG A 40 8.76 4.92 1.38
C ARG A 40 7.68 5.96 1.19
N ILE A 41 6.66 5.59 0.42
CA ILE A 41 5.52 6.44 0.11
C ILE A 41 4.38 6.13 1.09
N PRO A 42 3.82 7.14 1.78
CA PRO A 42 2.61 6.97 2.56
C PRO A 42 1.47 6.43 1.69
N VAL A 43 0.88 5.30 2.10
CA VAL A 43 -0.16 4.62 1.34
C VAL A 43 -1.22 4.09 2.27
N GLN A 44 -2.48 4.24 1.88
CA GLN A 44 -3.60 3.57 2.53
C GLN A 44 -3.84 2.22 1.86
N THR A 45 -4.08 1.18 2.66
CA THR A 45 -4.39 -0.16 2.14
C THR A 45 -5.77 -0.65 2.56
N ARG A 46 -6.37 -1.50 1.73
CA ARG A 46 -7.63 -2.21 2.03
C ARG A 46 -7.57 -3.63 1.45
N ILE A 47 -7.82 -4.64 2.28
CA ILE A 47 -7.98 -6.02 1.79
C ILE A 47 -9.30 -6.13 1.04
N ASN A 48 -9.25 -6.63 -0.19
CA ASN A 48 -10.42 -6.77 -1.06
C ASN A 48 -10.85 -8.23 -1.25
N ALA A 49 -9.93 -9.18 -1.09
CA ALA A 49 -10.24 -10.61 -1.13
C ALA A 49 -9.21 -11.45 -0.36
N TYR A 50 -9.65 -12.63 0.06
CA TYR A 50 -8.83 -13.65 0.72
C TYR A 50 -8.76 -14.93 -0.11
N TRP A 51 -7.73 -15.73 0.12
CA TRP A 51 -7.68 -17.13 -0.25
C TRP A 51 -8.39 -18.00 0.80
N PRO A 52 -8.71 -19.28 0.51
CA PRO A 52 -9.37 -20.17 1.47
C PRO A 52 -8.58 -20.43 2.78
N ASP A 53 -7.27 -20.21 2.79
CA ASP A 53 -6.44 -20.30 4.01
C ASP A 53 -6.42 -19.02 4.85
N GLY A 54 -7.17 -17.99 4.46
CA GLY A 54 -7.23 -16.70 5.15
C GLY A 54 -6.12 -15.72 4.74
N SER A 55 -5.15 -16.13 3.91
CA SER A 55 -4.15 -15.21 3.38
C SER A 55 -4.78 -14.20 2.41
N VAL A 56 -4.18 -13.01 2.31
CA VAL A 56 -4.65 -11.95 1.41
C VAL A 56 -4.48 -12.41 -0.03
N LYS A 57 -5.53 -12.27 -0.84
CA LYS A 57 -5.52 -12.55 -2.28
C LYS A 57 -5.41 -11.26 -3.10
N TRP A 58 -6.18 -10.24 -2.73
CA TRP A 58 -6.17 -8.93 -3.37
C TRP A 58 -6.07 -7.82 -2.33
N LEU A 59 -5.07 -6.95 -2.47
CA LEU A 59 -4.90 -5.75 -1.65
C LEU A 59 -5.00 -4.51 -2.53
N LEU A 60 -5.86 -3.57 -2.13
CA LEU A 60 -5.98 -2.26 -2.76
C LEU A 60 -5.08 -1.25 -2.04
N TYR A 61 -4.49 -0.35 -2.82
CA TYR A 61 -3.64 0.75 -2.37
C TYR A 61 -4.23 2.06 -2.86
N SER A 62 -4.16 3.10 -2.04
CA SER A 62 -4.52 4.47 -2.38
C SER A 62 -3.44 5.44 -1.90
N ALA A 63 -2.90 6.25 -2.82
CA ALA A 63 -1.82 7.19 -2.52
C ALA A 63 -1.85 8.41 -3.48
N VAL A 64 -1.13 9.46 -3.12
CA VAL A 64 -0.77 10.56 -4.03
C VAL A 64 0.60 10.26 -4.61
N LEU A 65 0.67 10.08 -5.92
CA LEU A 65 1.88 9.63 -6.62
C LEU A 65 2.33 10.63 -7.68
N ASP A 66 3.63 10.68 -7.90
CA ASP A 66 4.31 11.41 -8.97
C ASP A 66 4.39 10.54 -10.22
N LYS A 67 3.92 11.05 -11.36
CA LYS A 67 3.87 10.27 -12.61
C LYS A 67 5.22 10.04 -13.26
N GLU A 68 6.20 10.87 -12.92
CA GLU A 68 7.55 10.78 -13.46
C GLU A 68 8.36 9.67 -12.77
N LYS A 69 7.82 9.09 -11.70
CA LYS A 69 8.43 8.01 -10.94
C LYS A 69 7.76 6.66 -11.24
N GLY A 70 8.57 5.62 -11.19
CA GLY A 70 8.17 4.24 -11.01
C GLY A 70 7.90 3.92 -9.55
N TYR A 71 7.03 2.92 -9.37
CA TYR A 71 6.64 2.43 -8.04
C TYR A 71 6.60 0.91 -7.98
N GLN A 72 7.03 0.39 -6.85
CA GLN A 72 6.99 -1.03 -6.52
C GLN A 72 6.34 -1.27 -5.16
N VAL A 73 5.57 -2.36 -5.09
CA VAL A 73 4.96 -2.83 -3.84
C VAL A 73 5.81 -3.95 -3.29
N SER A 74 6.16 -3.84 -2.02
CA SER A 74 6.95 -4.83 -1.29
C SER A 74 6.26 -5.15 0.04
N ILE A 75 6.58 -6.30 0.60
CA ILE A 75 6.14 -6.67 1.95
C ILE A 75 7.32 -6.77 2.87
N TRP A 76 7.09 -6.36 4.12
CA TRP A 76 8.11 -6.49 5.14
C TRP A 76 8.10 -7.93 5.65
N VAL A 77 9.21 -8.63 5.44
CA VAL A 77 9.39 -10.00 5.94
C VAL A 77 10.19 -9.90 7.23
N SER A 78 9.53 -10.16 8.36
CA SER A 78 10.21 -10.31 9.64
C SER A 78 11.14 -11.51 9.60
N PRO A 79 12.43 -11.38 9.96
CA PRO A 79 13.27 -12.55 10.18
C PRO A 79 12.86 -13.33 11.43
N TYR A 80 12.01 -12.75 12.30
CA TYR A 80 11.59 -13.32 13.58
C TYR A 80 10.18 -13.94 13.57
N GLY A 81 9.57 -14.10 12.40
CA GLY A 81 8.18 -14.60 12.26
C GLY A 81 7.13 -13.49 12.28
N PRO A 82 5.84 -13.82 12.06
CA PRO A 82 4.78 -12.83 11.85
C PRO A 82 4.67 -11.90 13.04
N ILE A 83 4.93 -10.60 12.82
CA ILE A 83 4.72 -9.59 13.84
C ILE A 83 3.21 -9.39 13.96
N ARG A 84 2.63 -9.93 15.04
CA ARG A 84 1.27 -9.61 15.44
C ARG A 84 1.30 -8.19 16.04
N LEU A 85 0.95 -7.20 15.23
CA LEU A 85 0.70 -5.84 15.71
C LEU A 85 -0.53 -5.86 16.63
N GLU A 86 -0.31 -6.03 17.93
CA GLU A 86 -1.33 -5.68 18.92
C GLU A 86 -1.37 -4.15 18.99
N SER A 87 -2.41 -3.57 18.39
CA SER A 87 -2.74 -2.13 18.39
C SER A 87 -1.89 -1.26 17.45
N ALA A 88 -2.31 -1.15 16.18
CA ALA A 88 -2.08 0.09 15.44
C ALA A 88 -3.09 1.11 15.97
N SER A 89 -2.69 1.97 16.92
CA SER A 89 -3.51 3.12 17.28
C SER A 89 -3.63 3.99 16.02
N CYS A 90 -4.84 4.04 15.45
CA CYS A 90 -5.18 5.02 14.44
C CYS A 90 -5.17 6.39 15.12
N LEU A 91 -4.01 7.06 15.19
CA LEU A 91 -3.98 8.48 15.51
C LEU A 91 -4.13 9.26 14.20
N GLY A 92 -5.37 9.34 13.72
CA GLY A 92 -5.76 10.36 12.75
C GLY A 92 -5.91 11.70 13.48
N ARG A 93 -5.19 12.73 13.02
CA ARG A 93 -5.57 14.12 13.26
C ARG A 93 -5.64 14.83 11.91
N ILE A 94 -6.87 15.09 11.48
CA ILE A 94 -7.18 16.03 10.39
C ILE A 94 -7.57 17.35 11.07
N HIS A 95 -6.95 18.46 10.65
CA HIS A 95 -7.36 19.83 10.96
C HIS A 95 -6.95 20.77 9.80
N PRO A 96 -7.65 21.89 9.60
CA PRO A 96 -8.50 22.10 8.42
C PRO A 96 -7.82 22.95 7.33
N GLY A 97 -8.32 22.84 6.09
CA GLY A 97 -8.18 23.91 5.12
C GLY A 97 -8.95 25.12 5.66
N GLY A 98 -8.25 26.24 5.85
CA GLY A 98 -8.82 27.49 6.31
C GLY A 98 -9.57 28.22 5.20
N GLU A 99 -10.66 28.87 5.60
CA GLU A 99 -10.82 30.33 5.52
C GLU A 99 -11.13 30.84 6.94
#